data_AF-A0AAN8C4E0-F1
#
_entry.id   AF-A0AAN8C4E0-F1
#
_cell.length_a   1.000
_cell.length_b   1.000
_cell.length_c   1.000
_cell.angle_alpha   90.00
_cell.angle_beta   90.00
_cell.angle_gamma   90.00
#
_symmetry.space_group_name_H-M   'P 1'
#
loop_
_entity.id
_entity.type
_entity.pdbx_description
1 polymer ?
#
loop_
_entity_poly.entity_id
_entity_poly.type
_entity_poly.pdbx_seq_one_letter_code
_entity_poly.pdbx_strand_id
1 'polypeptide(L)'
;MQRGIPIGQFCKEFNERTKEMKEGLPLPIRIKVKPDRTYELRIGRPTVSYFLKQAAGIEKGAGQTGHETAGMVSVRAVYEIAQVKAEDDCFKMRNTSLQTVVKRIIGSARSLGIQIVNDLSADEYKLFFEQREEKLKADAAAAADAVLLGKKK
;
A
#
# COMPACT_ATOMS: atom_id res chain seq x y z
N MET A 1 -24.30 -16.29 -8.06
CA MET A 1 -23.85 -17.29 -9.04
C MET A 1 -22.36 -17.12 -9.25
N GLN A 2 -21.55 -18.07 -8.77
CA GLN A 2 -20.12 -18.13 -9.10
C GLN A 2 -20.00 -18.24 -10.63
N ARG A 3 -19.26 -17.32 -11.25
CA ARG A 3 -18.98 -17.42 -12.69
C ARG A 3 -18.09 -18.64 -12.88
N GLY A 4 -18.53 -19.62 -13.67
CA GLY A 4 -17.83 -20.89 -13.91
C GLY A 4 -16.53 -20.71 -14.68
N ILE A 5 -15.56 -20.04 -14.07
CA ILE A 5 -14.23 -19.76 -14.60
C ILE A 5 -13.35 -20.99 -14.30
N PRO A 6 -12.53 -21.46 -15.25
CA PRO A 6 -11.58 -22.54 -15.00
C PRO A 6 -10.45 -22.07 -14.06
N ILE A 7 -10.60 -22.36 -12.76
CA ILE A 7 -9.67 -21.93 -11.69
C ILE A 7 -8.25 -22.48 -11.91
N GLY A 8 -8.13 -23.72 -12.39
CA GLY A 8 -6.83 -24.36 -12.64
C GLY A 8 -6.01 -23.69 -13.75
N GLN A 9 -6.66 -23.13 -14.77
CA GLN A 9 -5.97 -22.35 -15.81
C GLN A 9 -5.56 -20.98 -15.26
N PHE A 10 -6.43 -20.34 -14.49
CA PHE A 10 -6.15 -19.04 -13.87
C PHE A 10 -4.92 -19.09 -12.96
N CYS A 11 -4.82 -20.10 -12.08
CA CYS A 11 -3.67 -20.21 -11.17
C CYS A 11 -2.34 -20.41 -11.92
N LYS A 12 -2.35 -21.16 -13.04
CA LYS A 12 -1.15 -21.35 -13.87
C LYS A 12 -0.74 -20.05 -14.56
N GLU A 13 -1.69 -19.39 -15.22
CA GLU A 13 -1.44 -18.13 -15.93
C GLU A 13 -1.01 -17.02 -14.96
N PHE A 14 -1.64 -16.94 -13.80
CA PHE A 14 -1.27 -15.99 -12.75
C PHE A 14 0.15 -16.25 -12.24
N ASN A 15 0.47 -17.49 -11.88
CA ASN A 15 1.80 -17.81 -11.38
C ASN A 15 2.86 -17.53 -12.44
N GLU A 16 2.64 -17.90 -13.71
CA GLU A 16 3.56 -17.65 -14.82
C GLU A 16 3.85 -16.16 -15.03
N ARG A 17 2.80 -15.32 -15.09
CA ARG A 17 2.97 -13.86 -15.25
C ARG A 17 3.59 -13.18 -14.04
N THR A 18 3.50 -13.80 -12.86
CA THR A 18 4.01 -13.23 -11.60
C THR A 18 5.39 -13.79 -11.22
N LYS A 19 5.94 -14.80 -11.94
CA LYS A 19 7.27 -15.38 -11.64
C LYS A 19 8.40 -14.36 -11.67
N GLU A 20 8.31 -13.38 -12.55
CA GLU A 20 9.33 -12.33 -12.69
C GLU A 20 9.18 -11.21 -11.65
N MET A 21 8.05 -11.15 -10.94
CA MET A 21 7.78 -10.15 -9.92
C MET A 21 8.17 -10.69 -8.54
N LYS A 22 8.73 -9.81 -7.69
CA LYS A 22 9.16 -10.21 -6.34
C LYS A 22 8.00 -10.82 -5.53
N GLU A 23 8.29 -11.93 -4.86
CA GLU A 23 7.35 -12.62 -3.99
C GLU A 23 6.92 -11.71 -2.83
N GLY A 24 5.64 -11.75 -2.46
CA GLY A 24 5.09 -10.94 -1.38
C GLY A 24 4.55 -9.56 -1.79
N LEU A 25 4.56 -9.21 -3.08
CA LEU A 25 3.95 -7.98 -3.57
C LEU A 25 2.42 -8.12 -3.69
N PRO A 26 1.62 -7.28 -3.02
CA PRO A 26 0.18 -7.25 -3.22
C PRO A 26 -0.16 -6.58 -4.56
N LEU A 27 -0.43 -7.40 -5.58
CA LEU A 27 -0.78 -6.97 -6.92
C LEU A 27 -2.30 -6.98 -7.12
N PRO A 28 -2.91 -5.86 -7.54
CA PRO A 28 -4.33 -5.83 -7.86
C PRO A 28 -4.60 -6.56 -9.18
N ILE A 29 -5.51 -7.52 -9.14
CA ILE A 29 -5.90 -8.32 -10.30
C ILE A 29 -7.30 -7.91 -10.74
N ARG A 30 -7.48 -7.61 -12.03
CA ARG A 30 -8.80 -7.40 -12.63
C ARG A 30 -9.11 -8.54 -13.58
N ILE A 31 -10.20 -9.25 -13.29
CA ILE A 31 -10.69 -10.36 -14.10
C ILE A 31 -11.94 -9.90 -14.84
N LYS A 32 -11.86 -9.79 -16.16
CA LYS A 32 -13.03 -9.51 -16.99
C LYS A 32 -13.56 -10.83 -17.54
N VAL A 33 -14.76 -11.22 -17.10
CA VAL A 33 -15.41 -12.48 -17.52
C VAL A 33 -16.38 -12.20 -18.65
N LYS A 34 -16.14 -12.84 -19.80
CA LYS A 34 -17.02 -12.79 -20.98
C LYS A 34 -18.19 -13.78 -20.83
N PRO A 35 -19.29 -13.59 -21.59
CA PRO A 35 -20.43 -14.52 -21.57
C PRO A 35 -20.03 -15.95 -21.97
N ASP A 36 -19.00 -16.11 -22.80
CA ASP A 36 -18.48 -17.41 -23.28
C ASP A 36 -17.63 -18.16 -22.23
N ARG A 37 -17.70 -17.76 -20.96
CA ARG A 37 -16.90 -18.30 -19.82
C ARG A 37 -15.38 -18.13 -19.97
N THR A 38 -14.93 -17.42 -21.00
CA THR A 38 -13.55 -16.97 -21.14
C THR A 38 -13.27 -15.78 -20.21
N TYR A 39 -12.03 -15.69 -19.74
CA TYR A 39 -11.60 -14.63 -18.83
C TYR A 39 -10.40 -13.88 -19.42
N GLU A 40 -10.37 -12.56 -19.24
CA GLU A 40 -9.19 -11.73 -19.49
C GLU A 40 -8.56 -11.35 -18.15
N LEU A 41 -7.32 -11.79 -17.96
CA LEU A 41 -6.50 -11.46 -16.80
C LEU A 41 -5.67 -10.19 -17.05
N ARG A 42 -5.92 -9.14 -16.26
CA ARG A 42 -5.06 -7.96 -16.20
C ARG A 42 -4.47 -7.81 -14.81
N ILE A 43 -3.14 -7.83 -14.74
CA ILE A 43 -2.36 -7.64 -13.52
C ILE A 43 -1.91 -6.19 -13.49
N GLY A 44 -2.35 -5.43 -12.47
CA GLY A 44 -1.93 -4.05 -12.26
C GLY A 44 -0.64 -3.96 -11.46
N ARG A 45 -0.04 -2.76 -11.45
CA ARG A 45 1.11 -2.44 -10.59
C ARG A 45 0.73 -2.54 -9.09
N PRO A 46 1.70 -2.76 -8.18
CA PRO A 46 1.47 -2.80 -6.74
C PRO A 46 0.65 -1.62 -6.21
N THR A 47 0.02 -1.83 -5.06
CA THR A 47 -0.80 -0.79 -4.43
C THR A 47 0.04 0.39 -3.96
N VAL A 48 -0.56 1.59 -3.95
CA VAL A 48 0.11 2.81 -3.45
C VAL A 48 0.48 2.67 -1.98
N SER A 49 -0.34 1.97 -1.19
CA SER A 49 -0.04 1.69 0.22
C SER A 49 1.25 0.88 0.37
N TYR A 50 1.49 -0.11 -0.49
CA TYR A 50 2.73 -0.88 -0.46
C TYR A 50 3.95 -0.01 -0.78
N PHE A 51 3.88 0.80 -1.84
CA PHE A 51 4.99 1.72 -2.20
C PHE A 51 5.29 2.74 -1.11
N LEU A 52 4.26 3.32 -0.50
CA LEU A 52 4.43 4.29 0.58
C LEU A 52 4.98 3.63 1.85
N LYS A 53 4.55 2.41 2.16
CA LYS A 53 5.09 1.63 3.28
C LYS A 53 6.56 1.29 3.09
N GLN A 54 6.93 0.86 1.89
CA GLN A 54 8.33 0.57 1.55
C GLN A 54 9.19 1.84 1.58
N ALA A 55 8.70 2.96 1.05
CA ALA A 55 9.43 4.23 1.07
C ALA A 55 9.58 4.80 2.50
N ALA A 56 8.61 4.56 3.37
CA ALA A 56 8.66 4.97 4.77
C ALA A 56 9.38 3.96 5.70
N GLY A 57 9.69 2.74 5.21
CA GLY A 57 10.25 1.66 6.02
C GLY A 57 9.30 1.12 7.10
N ILE A 58 7.98 1.16 6.87
CA ILE A 58 6.97 0.79 7.88
C ILE A 58 6.16 -0.43 7.44
N GLU A 59 5.90 -1.36 8.36
CA GLU A 59 5.09 -2.56 8.06
C GLU A 59 3.58 -2.29 8.24
N LYS A 60 3.24 -1.56 9.32
CA LYS A 60 1.88 -1.17 9.69
C LYS A 60 1.71 0.35 9.61
N GLY A 61 0.55 0.77 9.07
CA GLY A 61 0.14 2.18 9.07
C GLY A 61 -0.30 2.64 10.47
N ALA A 62 -0.70 3.91 10.59
CA ALA A 62 -1.16 4.48 11.87
C ALA A 62 -2.41 3.74 12.37
N GLY A 63 -2.47 3.48 13.69
CA GLY A 63 -3.67 2.96 14.33
C GLY A 63 -4.76 4.02 14.43
N GLN A 64 -4.36 5.26 14.75
CA GLN A 64 -5.23 6.43 14.72
C GLN A 64 -4.67 7.52 13.79
N THR A 65 -5.12 7.49 12.53
CA THR A 65 -4.71 8.47 11.52
C THR A 65 -5.03 9.90 11.97
N GLY A 66 -4.00 10.73 12.11
CA GLY A 66 -4.10 12.14 12.51
C GLY A 66 -3.66 12.45 13.94
N HIS A 67 -3.71 11.47 14.84
CA HIS A 67 -3.10 11.55 16.18
C HIS A 67 -1.67 11.01 16.17
N GLU A 68 -1.43 10.01 15.33
CA GLU A 68 -0.15 9.35 15.21
C GLU A 68 0.40 9.47 13.80
N THR A 69 1.65 9.89 13.70
CA THR A 69 2.40 9.84 12.44
C THR A 69 3.08 8.48 12.37
N ALA A 70 2.74 7.67 11.38
CA ALA A 70 3.30 6.34 11.20
C ALA A 70 4.67 6.39 10.53
N GLY A 71 4.93 7.38 9.69
CA GLY A 71 6.21 7.50 9.01
C GLY A 71 6.29 8.81 8.26
N MET A 72 7.47 9.10 7.75
CA MET A 72 7.71 10.28 6.94
C MET A 72 8.25 9.86 5.57
N VAL A 73 7.88 10.58 4.52
CA VAL A 73 8.34 10.32 3.15
C VAL A 73 8.69 11.64 2.46
N SER A 74 9.74 11.63 1.64
CA SER A 74 10.15 12.81 0.88
C SER A 74 9.25 13.06 -0.33
N VAL A 75 9.10 14.34 -0.74
CA VAL A 75 8.38 14.70 -1.96
C VAL A 75 8.98 14.03 -3.21
N ARG A 76 10.31 13.84 -3.23
CA ARG A 76 11.01 13.13 -4.30
C ARG A 76 10.55 11.68 -4.43
N ALA A 77 10.47 10.94 -3.32
CA ALA A 77 10.00 9.56 -3.34
C ALA A 77 8.53 9.48 -3.81
N VAL A 78 7.69 10.44 -3.41
CA VAL A 78 6.30 10.51 -3.90
C VAL A 78 6.26 10.70 -5.42
N TYR A 79 7.15 11.51 -5.98
CA TYR A 79 7.23 11.74 -7.43
C TYR A 79 7.70 10.50 -8.19
N GLU A 80 8.72 9.80 -7.69
CA GLU A 80 9.20 8.54 -8.27
C GLU A 80 8.10 7.47 -8.26
N ILE A 81 7.38 7.33 -7.13
CA ILE A 81 6.22 6.44 -7.03
C ILE A 81 5.11 6.85 -8.01
N ALA A 82 4.89 8.15 -8.19
CA ALA A 82 3.90 8.67 -9.13
C ALA A 82 4.23 8.32 -10.59
N GLN A 83 5.50 8.40 -10.99
CA GLN A 83 5.93 7.99 -12.33
C GLN A 83 5.68 6.50 -12.57
N VAL A 84 6.12 5.65 -11.64
CA VAL A 84 5.92 4.19 -11.71
C VAL A 84 4.42 3.84 -11.76
N LYS A 85 3.59 4.57 -11.01
CA LYS A 85 2.14 4.30 -10.93
C LYS A 85 1.35 4.90 -12.08
N ALA A 86 1.84 5.97 -12.72
CA ALA A 86 1.21 6.58 -13.89
C ALA A 86 1.16 5.63 -15.10
N GLU A 87 2.07 4.65 -15.16
CA GLU A 87 2.08 3.62 -16.20
C GLU A 87 0.99 2.55 -16.05
N ASP A 88 0.25 2.57 -14.95
CA ASP A 88 -0.82 1.60 -14.67
C ASP A 88 -2.06 1.86 -15.55
N ASP A 89 -2.78 0.81 -15.92
CA ASP A 89 -3.92 0.86 -16.85
C ASP A 89 -4.98 1.86 -16.41
N CYS A 90 -5.19 2.00 -15.10
CA CYS A 90 -6.17 2.91 -14.51
C CYS A 90 -5.87 4.39 -14.80
N PHE A 91 -4.59 4.75 -14.94
CA PHE A 91 -4.15 6.12 -15.20
C PHE A 91 -3.94 6.38 -16.69
N LYS A 92 -3.41 5.39 -17.43
CA LYS A 92 -3.27 5.44 -18.89
C LYS A 92 -4.61 5.70 -19.59
N MET A 93 -5.68 5.00 -19.17
CA MET A 93 -7.01 5.18 -19.77
C MET A 93 -7.63 6.55 -19.50
N ARG A 94 -7.14 7.29 -18.51
CA ARG A 94 -7.72 8.56 -18.05
C ARG A 94 -6.92 9.79 -18.48
N ASN A 95 -5.83 9.64 -19.23
CA ASN A 95 -4.90 10.73 -19.60
C ASN A 95 -4.61 11.67 -18.43
N THR A 96 -4.41 11.10 -17.24
CA THR A 96 -4.32 11.90 -16.02
C THR A 96 -2.94 12.55 -15.96
N SER A 97 -2.91 13.87 -15.77
CA SER A 97 -1.65 14.60 -15.60
C SER A 97 -0.88 14.08 -14.38
N LEU A 98 0.45 14.08 -14.46
CA LEU A 98 1.33 13.59 -13.38
C LEU A 98 1.04 14.31 -12.05
N GLN A 99 0.71 15.61 -12.08
CA GLN A 99 0.31 16.37 -10.90
C GLN A 99 -0.92 15.79 -10.20
N THR A 100 -1.90 15.30 -10.96
CA THR A 100 -3.11 14.69 -10.40
C THR A 100 -2.81 13.34 -9.77
N VAL A 101 -1.88 12.57 -10.37
CA VAL A 101 -1.40 11.30 -9.80
C VAL A 101 -0.69 11.56 -8.46
N VAL A 102 0.20 12.55 -8.43
CA VAL A 102 0.88 12.98 -7.20
C VAL A 102 -0.13 13.38 -6.12
N LYS A 103 -1.11 14.23 -6.43
CA LYS A 103 -2.17 14.62 -5.47
C LYS A 103 -2.92 13.41 -4.88
N ARG A 104 -3.20 12.39 -5.69
CA ARG A 104 -3.85 11.15 -5.20
C ARG A 104 -2.96 10.33 -4.28
N ILE A 105 -1.67 10.26 -4.57
CA ILE A 105 -0.69 9.58 -3.71
C ILE A 105 -0.52 10.33 -2.39
N ILE A 106 -0.48 11.66 -2.42
CA ILE A 106 -0.46 12.51 -1.22
C ILE A 106 -1.68 12.23 -0.33
N GLY A 107 -2.88 12.17 -0.93
CA GLY A 107 -4.10 11.82 -0.20
C GLY A 107 -4.03 10.43 0.44
N SER A 108 -3.47 9.46 -0.29
CA SER A 108 -3.28 8.09 0.22
C SER A 108 -2.27 8.02 1.37
N ALA A 109 -1.18 8.80 1.30
CA ALA A 109 -0.20 8.93 2.37
C ALA A 109 -0.82 9.50 3.65
N ARG A 110 -1.66 10.54 3.51
CA ARG A 110 -2.39 11.13 4.64
C ARG A 110 -3.32 10.12 5.32
N SER A 111 -4.03 9.29 4.56
CA SER A 111 -4.89 8.24 5.13
C SER A 111 -4.12 7.16 5.91
N LEU A 112 -2.86 6.91 5.53
CA LEU A 112 -1.98 5.97 6.23
C LEU A 112 -1.27 6.57 7.45
N GLY A 113 -1.44 7.89 7.68
CA GLY A 113 -0.72 8.63 8.72
C GLY A 113 0.73 8.90 8.36
N ILE A 114 1.08 8.95 7.07
CA ILE A 114 2.42 9.26 6.61
C ILE A 114 2.51 10.76 6.33
N GLN A 115 3.48 11.43 6.95
CA GLN A 115 3.75 12.85 6.74
C GLN A 115 4.74 13.03 5.59
N ILE A 116 4.44 13.99 4.71
CA ILE A 116 5.30 14.29 3.57
C ILE A 116 6.15 15.50 3.92
N VAL A 117 7.47 15.34 3.79
CA VAL A 117 8.46 16.37 4.14
C VAL A 117 9.25 16.73 2.89
N ASN A 118 9.62 18.00 2.76
CA ASN A 118 10.33 18.50 1.58
C ASN A 118 11.81 18.11 1.63
N ASP A 119 12.45 18.32 2.79
CA ASP A 119 13.86 18.00 3.03
C ASP A 119 13.97 17.01 4.20
N LEU A 120 14.60 15.88 3.94
CA LEU A 120 14.82 14.81 4.91
C LEU A 120 16.21 14.98 5.52
N SER A 121 16.31 15.40 6.77
CA SER A 121 17.57 15.24 7.50
C SER A 121 17.62 13.83 8.12
N ALA A 122 18.74 13.13 7.95
CA ALA A 122 18.89 11.74 8.37
C ALA A 122 18.80 11.56 9.90
N ASP A 123 19.08 12.62 10.66
CA ASP A 123 19.09 12.61 12.11
C ASP A 123 17.68 12.74 12.70
N GLU A 124 16.81 13.56 12.08
CA GLU A 124 15.40 13.67 12.46
C GLU A 124 14.65 12.35 12.24
N TYR A 125 15.01 11.60 11.20
CA TYR A 125 14.39 10.31 10.91
C TYR A 125 14.72 9.24 11.95
N LYS A 126 15.97 9.21 12.44
CA LYS A 126 16.38 8.25 13.47
C LYS A 126 15.67 8.51 14.79
N LEU A 127 15.61 9.78 15.19
CA LEU A 127 14.90 10.20 16.40
C LEU A 127 13.40 9.82 16.31
N PHE A 128 12.81 9.96 15.12
CA PHE A 128 11.41 9.58 14.89
C PHE A 128 11.18 8.07 14.99
N PHE A 129 12.12 7.24 14.49
CA PHE A 129 12.03 5.79 14.66
C PHE A 129 12.16 5.37 16.11
N GLU A 130 13.08 5.95 16.89
CA GLU A 130 13.23 5.67 18.32
C GLU A 130 11.97 6.04 19.11
N GLN A 131 11.43 7.24 18.90
CA GLN A 131 10.17 7.68 19.53
C GLN A 131 8.99 6.78 19.16
N ARG A 132 8.98 6.23 17.94
CA ARG A 132 7.95 5.30 17.50
C ARG A 132 8.12 3.92 18.12
N GLU A 133 9.34 3.42 18.28
CA GLU A 133 9.58 2.14 18.95
C GLU A 133 9.11 2.18 20.41
N GLU A 134 9.34 3.30 21.11
CA GLU A 134 8.82 3.51 22.46
C GLU A 134 7.28 3.55 22.48
N LYS A 135 6.66 4.26 21.54
CA LYS A 135 5.19 4.29 21.42
C LYS A 135 4.61 2.93 21.08
N LEU A 136 5.17 2.21 20.12
CA LEU A 136 4.67 0.90 19.72
C LEU A 136 4.76 -0.12 20.88
N LYS A 137 5.79 -0.02 21.72
CA LYS A 137 5.90 -0.80 22.96
C LYS A 137 4.81 -0.43 23.97
N ALA A 138 4.49 0.86 24.11
CA ALA A 138 3.39 1.33 24.97
C ALA A 138 2.01 0.90 24.44
N ASP A 139 1.75 1.02 23.14
CA ASP A 139 0.51 0.61 22.50
C ASP A 139 0.31 -0.91 22.54
N ALA A 140 1.37 -1.70 22.40
CA ALA A 140 1.31 -3.15 22.55
C ALA A 140 0.95 -3.53 24.00
N ALA A 141 1.51 -2.84 24.99
CA ALA A 141 1.14 -3.03 26.40
C ALA A 141 -0.32 -2.65 26.67
N ALA A 142 -0.78 -1.51 26.13
CA ALA A 142 -2.17 -1.07 26.29
C ALA A 142 -3.17 -1.99 25.57
N ALA A 143 -2.83 -2.51 24.39
CA ALA A 143 -3.67 -3.47 23.68
C ALA A 143 -3.75 -4.81 24.42
N ALA A 144 -2.66 -5.26 25.05
CA ALA A 144 -2.68 -6.45 25.90
C ALA A 144 -3.58 -6.25 27.13
N ASP A 145 -3.55 -5.06 27.74
CA ASP A 145 -4.40 -4.71 28.89
C ASP A 145 -5.90 -4.68 28.51
N ALA A 146 -6.24 -4.12 27.34
CA ALA A 146 -7.61 -4.10 26.82
C ALA A 146 -8.15 -5.51 26.47
N VAL A 147 -7.30 -6.41 25.97
CA VAL A 147 -7.67 -7.80 25.68
C VAL A 147 -7.96 -8.59 26.96
N LEU A 148 -7.30 -8.28 28.07
CA LEU A 148 -7.57 -8.89 29.38
C LEU A 148 -8.91 -8.44 29.96
N LEU A 149 -9.34 -7.20 29.71
CA LEU A 149 -10.64 -6.69 30.15
C LEU A 149 -11.82 -7.30 29.38
N GLY A 150 -11.63 -7.64 28.10
CA GLY A 150 -12.64 -8.24 27.23
C GLY A 150 -12.95 -9.72 27.52
N LYS A 151 -12.07 -10.45 28.22
CA LYS A 151 -12.31 -11.84 28.66
C LYS A 151 -13.12 -11.95 29.96
N LYS A 152 -13.46 -10.84 30.61
CA LYS A 152 -14.17 -10.79 31.89
C LYS A 152 -15.69 -10.57 31.77
N LYS A 153 -16.26 -10.67 30.56
CA LYS A 153 -17.71 -10.53 30.31
C LYS A 153 -18.31 -11.81 29.76
#